data_AF-A0A1Y3YWS6-F1
#
_entry.id   AF-A0A1Y3YWS6-F1
#
_cell.length_a   1.000
_cell.length_b   1.000
_cell.length_c   1.000
_cell.angle_alpha   90.00
_cell.angle_beta   90.00
_cell.angle_gamma   90.00
#
_symmetry.space_group_name_H-M   'P 1'
#
loop_
_entity.id
_entity.type
_entity.pdbx_description
1 polymer ?
#
loop_
_entity_poly.entity_id
_entity_poly.type
_entity_poly.pdbx_seq_one_letter_code
_entity_poly.pdbx_strand_id
1 'polypeptide(L)'
;MKVKIEESWRQRLQEEFDKPYFERLVSFVKSEYGRANVLPPGHLVFMLWGAYAKEKATLIDSSKHLILTTVHPSPRSAEYGFFGCKHFSKANDYLRSKGIEEIDW
;
A
#
# COMPACT_ATOMS: atom_id res chain seq x y z
N MET A 1 -7.50 -2.60 21.56
CA MET A 1 -6.97 -2.68 20.18
C MET A 1 -5.70 -1.84 20.07
N LYS A 2 -4.65 -2.23 19.32
CA LYS A 2 -3.43 -1.42 19.17
C LYS A 2 -3.53 -0.53 17.93
N VAL A 3 -3.87 0.75 18.12
CA VAL A 3 -3.89 1.76 17.05
C VAL A 3 -2.44 2.17 16.72
N LYS A 4 -2.04 2.07 15.44
CA LYS A 4 -0.72 2.54 14.97
C LYS A 4 -0.82 4.04 14.68
N ILE A 5 -0.40 4.86 15.64
CA ILE A 5 -0.31 6.31 15.56
C ILE A 5 0.91 6.78 16.37
N GLU A 6 1.36 8.01 16.15
CA GLU A 6 2.44 8.62 16.93
C GLU A 6 2.07 8.68 18.42
N GLU A 7 3.06 8.47 19.28
CA GLU A 7 2.84 8.19 20.71
C GLU A 7 2.23 9.38 21.46
N SER A 8 2.61 10.62 21.14
CA SER A 8 2.02 11.82 21.76
C SER A 8 0.53 11.96 21.43
N TRP A 9 0.12 11.64 20.20
CA TRP A 9 -1.29 11.60 19.82
C TRP A 9 -2.03 10.45 20.47
N ARG A 10 -1.39 9.29 20.56
CA ARG A 10 -1.96 8.12 21.21
C ARG A 10 -2.31 8.42 22.67
N GLN A 11 -1.38 9.02 23.41
CA GLN A 11 -1.60 9.40 24.82
C GLN A 11 -2.81 10.34 24.98
N ARG A 12 -2.98 11.30 24.07
CA ARG A 12 -4.09 12.27 24.11
C ARG A 12 -5.45 11.68 23.71
N LEU A 13 -5.46 10.64 22.88
CA LEU A 13 -6.69 10.08 22.29
C LEU A 13 -7.03 8.68 22.83
N GLN A 14 -6.24 8.15 23.76
CA GLN A 14 -6.38 6.78 24.27
C GLN A 14 -7.78 6.54 24.85
N GLU A 15 -8.32 7.50 25.60
CA GLU A 15 -9.67 7.42 26.15
C GLU A 15 -10.75 7.27 25.08
N GLU A 16 -10.59 7.88 23.90
CA GLU A 16 -11.54 7.69 22.79
C GLU A 16 -11.43 6.29 22.17
N PHE A 17 -10.22 5.75 22.06
CA PHE A 17 -9.98 4.43 21.51
C PHE A 17 -10.51 3.28 22.39
N ASP A 18 -10.63 3.54 23.69
CA ASP A 18 -11.13 2.56 24.68
C ASP A 18 -12.66 2.61 24.83
N LYS A 19 -13.33 3.61 24.25
CA LYS A 19 -14.81 3.70 24.29
C LYS A 19 -15.46 2.64 23.38
N PRO A 20 -16.60 2.04 23.80
CA PRO A 20 -17.27 0.98 23.02
C PRO A 20 -17.68 1.38 21.60
N TYR A 21 -17.96 2.66 21.35
CA TYR A 21 -18.33 3.11 20.01
C TYR A 21 -17.18 2.97 19.02
N PHE A 22 -15.93 3.15 19.47
CA PHE A 22 -14.76 3.11 18.61
C PHE A 22 -14.47 1.66 18.16
N GLU A 23 -14.62 0.70 19.08
CA GLU A 23 -14.55 -0.73 18.74
C GLU A 23 -15.63 -1.12 17.71
N ARG A 24 -16.87 -0.65 17.89
CA ARG A 24 -17.95 -0.87 16.93
C ARG A 24 -17.63 -0.25 15.57
N LEU A 25 -17.12 0.98 15.56
CA LEU A 25 -16.71 1.68 14.33
C LEU A 25 -15.63 0.89 13.59
N VAL A 26 -14.59 0.43 14.27
CA VAL A 26 -13.50 -0.32 13.63
C VAL A 26 -14.00 -1.65 13.10
N SER A 27 -14.85 -2.34 13.84
CA SER A 27 -15.44 -3.60 13.41
C SER A 27 -16.30 -3.41 12.15
N PHE A 28 -17.11 -2.35 12.13
CA PHE A 28 -17.90 -1.95 10.96
C PHE A 28 -17.01 -1.64 9.76
N VAL A 29 -15.98 -0.81 9.91
CA VAL A 29 -15.07 -0.47 8.81
C VAL A 29 -14.37 -1.74 8.28
N LYS A 30 -13.88 -2.61 9.16
CA LYS A 30 -13.25 -3.88 8.76
C LYS A 30 -14.20 -4.78 7.98
N SER A 31 -15.48 -4.88 8.38
CA SER A 31 -16.46 -5.66 7.63
C SER A 31 -16.74 -5.06 6.25
N GLU A 32 -16.78 -3.74 6.14
CA GLU A 32 -17.01 -3.08 4.85
C GLU A 32 -15.86 -3.31 3.87
N TYR A 33 -14.59 -3.32 4.33
CA TYR A 33 -13.45 -3.69 3.48
C TYR A 33 -13.54 -5.12 2.91
N GLY A 34 -14.28 -6.02 3.54
CA GLY A 34 -14.51 -7.38 3.03
C GLY A 34 -15.75 -7.52 2.14
N ARG A 35 -16.62 -6.50 2.08
CA ARG A 35 -17.94 -6.58 1.45
C ARG A 35 -18.15 -5.58 0.31
N ALA A 36 -17.45 -4.46 0.34
CA ALA A 36 -17.60 -3.36 -0.60
C ALA A 36 -16.23 -2.79 -1.00
N ASN A 37 -16.21 -2.01 -2.07
CA ASN A 37 -15.02 -1.27 -2.48
C ASN A 37 -14.81 -0.06 -1.54
N VAL A 38 -14.00 -0.24 -0.50
CA VAL A 38 -13.66 0.81 0.48
C VAL A 38 -12.28 1.38 0.18
N LEU A 39 -12.20 2.71 0.14
CA LEU A 39 -10.95 3.45 -0.08
C LEU A 39 -10.42 4.06 1.23
N PRO A 40 -9.10 4.21 1.37
CA PRO A 40 -8.04 3.73 0.46
C PRO A 40 -7.79 2.22 0.59
N PRO A 41 -7.31 1.52 -0.45
CA PRO A 41 -7.05 0.09 -0.38
C PRO A 41 -6.02 -0.29 0.69
N GLY A 42 -6.22 -1.46 1.30
CA GLY A 42 -5.35 -2.00 2.34
C GLY A 42 -3.94 -2.35 1.84
N HIS A 43 -3.80 -2.75 0.58
CA HIS A 43 -2.51 -3.04 -0.05
C HIS A 43 -2.48 -2.40 -1.44
N LEU A 44 -1.33 -1.85 -1.80
CA LEU A 44 -1.11 -1.16 -3.08
C LEU A 44 0.24 -1.58 -3.65
N VAL A 45 0.40 -1.47 -4.97
CA VAL A 45 1.67 -1.66 -5.66
C VAL A 45 2.11 -0.32 -6.24
N PHE A 46 3.28 0.15 -5.82
CA PHE A 46 3.90 1.38 -6.32
C PHE A 46 5.00 1.04 -7.32
N MET A 47 4.81 1.42 -8.59
CA MET A 47 5.83 1.29 -9.63
C MET A 47 6.63 2.59 -9.74
N LEU A 48 7.82 2.60 -9.13
CA LEU A 48 8.69 3.78 -9.08
C LEU A 48 9.82 3.65 -10.11
N TRP A 49 9.55 4.14 -11.33
CA TRP A 49 10.48 4.05 -12.46
C TRP A 49 11.27 5.36 -12.64
N GLY A 50 12.60 5.25 -12.66
CA GLY A 50 13.50 6.41 -12.75
C GLY A 50 13.86 7.02 -11.38
N ALA A 51 14.88 7.88 -11.37
CA ALA A 51 15.47 8.42 -10.14
C ALA A 51 14.45 9.22 -9.32
N TYR A 52 13.73 10.15 -9.96
CA TYR A 52 12.75 10.99 -9.29
C TYR A 52 11.64 10.19 -8.59
N ALA A 53 11.13 9.14 -9.24
CA ALA A 53 10.11 8.28 -8.63
C ALA A 53 10.68 7.47 -7.46
N LYS A 54 11.91 6.94 -7.60
CA LYS A 54 12.59 6.19 -6.53
C LYS A 54 12.77 7.01 -5.26
N GLU A 55 13.07 8.30 -5.38
CA GLU A 55 13.20 9.20 -4.22
C GLU A 55 11.92 9.27 -3.37
N LYS A 56 10.74 9.03 -3.96
CA LYS A 56 9.45 9.01 -3.25
C LYS A 56 9.19 7.73 -2.46
N ALA A 57 10.05 6.71 -2.59
CA ALA A 57 9.92 5.47 -1.83
C ALA A 57 9.90 5.71 -0.32
N THR A 58 10.57 6.76 0.16
CA THR A 58 10.61 7.17 1.58
C THR A 58 9.26 7.59 2.13
N LEU A 59 8.30 7.96 1.28
CA LEU A 59 6.95 8.36 1.65
C LEU A 59 5.98 7.17 1.77
N ILE A 60 6.42 5.96 1.43
CA ILE A 60 5.56 4.78 1.31
C ILE A 60 5.89 3.80 2.44
N ASP A 61 4.87 3.33 3.16
CA ASP A 61 5.02 2.27 4.16
C ASP A 61 5.25 0.92 3.45
N SER A 62 6.52 0.53 3.31
CA SER A 62 6.95 -0.72 2.67
C SER A 62 6.59 -1.98 3.47
N SER A 63 6.16 -1.84 4.73
CA SER A 63 5.60 -2.98 5.49
C SER A 63 4.17 -3.31 5.07
N LYS A 64 3.46 -2.34 4.49
CA LYS A 64 2.06 -2.46 4.05
C LYS A 64 1.93 -2.62 2.55
N HIS A 65 2.74 -1.92 1.76
CA HIS A 65 2.63 -1.83 0.31
C HIS A 65 3.84 -2.45 -0.40
N LEU A 66 3.65 -2.90 -1.64
CA LEU A 66 4.75 -3.34 -2.49
C LEU A 66 5.34 -2.15 -3.24
N ILE A 67 6.66 -2.02 -3.22
CA ILE A 67 7.39 -1.02 -4.01
C ILE A 67 8.25 -1.76 -5.04
N LEU A 68 8.02 -1.48 -6.32
CA LEU A 68 8.79 -2.03 -7.44
C LEU A 68 9.56 -0.89 -8.10
N THR A 69 10.89 -0.99 -8.15
CA THR A 69 11.74 0.07 -8.70
C THR A 69 12.59 -0.42 -9.86
N THR A 70 12.76 0.43 -10.89
CA THR A 70 13.70 0.18 -12.00
C THR A 70 14.10 1.51 -12.66
N VAL A 71 14.95 1.47 -13.69
CA VAL A 71 15.25 2.62 -14.55
C VAL A 71 13.99 3.11 -15.29
N HIS A 72 14.04 4.34 -15.81
CA HIS A 72 12.91 4.90 -16.54
C HIS A 72 12.66 4.12 -17.85
N PRO A 73 11.40 3.94 -18.29
CA PRO A 73 11.06 3.29 -19.56
C PRO A 73 11.46 4.08 -20.83
N SER A 74 12.20 5.18 -20.68
CA SER A 74 12.60 6.01 -21.83
C SER A 74 13.61 5.23 -22.70
N PRO A 75 13.61 5.40 -24.03
CA PRO A 75 14.60 4.78 -24.91
C PRO A 75 16.06 5.02 -24.48
N ARG A 76 16.33 6.15 -23.80
CA ARG A 76 17.66 6.48 -23.29
C ARG A 76 18.14 5.60 -22.14
N SER A 77 17.24 4.84 -21.50
CA SER A 77 17.58 4.08 -20.30
C SER A 77 16.90 2.71 -20.16
N ALA A 78 15.89 2.40 -20.98
CA ALA A 78 15.04 1.22 -20.78
C ALA A 78 15.83 -0.12 -20.82
N GLU A 79 16.85 -0.21 -21.66
CA GLU A 79 17.72 -1.38 -21.78
C GLU A 79 18.53 -1.67 -20.52
N TYR A 80 18.78 -0.66 -19.68
CA TYR A 80 19.55 -0.83 -18.44
C TYR A 80 18.74 -1.42 -17.28
N GLY A 81 17.48 -1.82 -17.49
CA GLY A 81 16.73 -2.59 -16.49
C GLY A 81 15.22 -2.50 -16.54
N PHE A 82 14.60 -1.68 -17.40
CA PHE A 82 13.15 -1.66 -17.56
C PHE A 82 12.69 -2.90 -18.33
N PHE A 83 13.34 -3.19 -19.46
CA PHE A 83 13.07 -4.42 -20.21
C PHE A 83 13.47 -5.65 -19.36
N GLY A 84 12.56 -6.62 -19.27
CA GLY A 84 12.75 -7.83 -18.47
C GLY A 84 12.50 -7.68 -16.96
N CYS A 85 12.13 -6.50 -16.44
CA CYS A 85 11.92 -6.30 -15.00
C CYS A 85 10.75 -7.11 -14.41
N LYS A 86 9.79 -7.50 -15.26
CA LYS A 86 8.56 -8.25 -14.91
C LYS A 86 7.71 -7.57 -13.83
N HIS A 87 7.65 -6.24 -13.80
CA HIS A 87 6.91 -5.52 -12.77
C HIS A 87 5.39 -5.79 -12.81
N PHE A 88 4.81 -5.91 -14.00
CA PHE A 88 3.37 -6.18 -14.14
C PHE A 88 2.96 -7.54 -13.56
N SER A 89 3.72 -8.60 -13.88
CA SER A 89 3.45 -9.93 -13.30
C SER A 89 3.72 -9.94 -11.78
N LYS A 90 4.83 -9.34 -11.32
CA LYS A 90 5.13 -9.21 -9.88
C LYS A 90 4.05 -8.44 -9.11
N ALA A 91 3.44 -7.44 -9.75
CA ALA A 91 2.33 -6.69 -9.17
C ALA A 91 1.12 -7.59 -8.99
N ASN A 92 0.72 -8.34 -10.02
CA ASN A 92 -0.38 -9.29 -9.94
C ASN A 92 -0.10 -10.43 -8.94
N ASP A 93 1.11 -10.97 -8.91
CA ASP A 93 1.53 -11.98 -7.91
C ASP A 93 1.32 -11.46 -6.48
N TYR A 94 1.65 -10.20 -6.23
CA TYR A 94 1.44 -9.56 -4.94
C TYR A 94 -0.03 -9.33 -4.62
N LEU A 95 -0.82 -8.79 -5.57
CA LEU A 95 -2.26 -8.57 -5.37
C LEU A 95 -2.97 -9.88 -5.07
N ARG A 96 -2.67 -10.93 -5.85
CA ARG A 96 -3.15 -12.30 -5.63
C ARG A 96 -2.79 -12.82 -4.24
N SER A 97 -1.55 -12.60 -3.77
CA SER A 97 -1.13 -13.00 -2.42
C SER A 97 -1.89 -12.30 -1.28
N LYS A 98 -2.54 -11.17 -1.58
CA LYS A 98 -3.38 -10.40 -0.65
C LYS A 98 -4.88 -10.64 -0.85
N GLY A 99 -5.26 -11.55 -1.74
CA GLY A 99 -6.66 -11.80 -2.11
C GLY A 99 -7.31 -10.62 -2.83
N ILE A 100 -6.51 -9.76 -3.46
CA ILE A 100 -6.97 -8.64 -4.28
C ILE A 100 -7.01 -9.10 -5.73
N GLU A 101 -8.04 -8.68 -6.46
CA GLU A 101 -8.19 -8.96 -7.88
C GLU A 101 -6.99 -8.45 -8.68
N GLU A 102 -6.57 -9.23 -9.66
CA GLU A 102 -5.43 -8.90 -10.51
C GLU A 102 -5.80 -7.81 -11.52
N ILE A 103 -4.80 -7.07 -11.98
CA ILE A 103 -4.99 -6.08 -13.02
C ILE A 103 -4.87 -6.78 -14.38
N ASP A 104 -5.86 -6.55 -15.25
CA ASP A 104 -5.74 -6.78 -16.68
C ASP A 104 -5.02 -5.56 -17.30
N TRP A 105 -3.77 -5.76 -17.72
CA TRP A 105 -2.81 -4.70 -18.06
C TRP A 105 -2.92 -4.20 -19.50
#